data_AF-A0A972RG26-F1
#
_entry.id   AF-A0A972RG26-F1
#
_cell.length_a   1.000
_cell.length_b   1.000
_cell.length_c   1.000
_cell.angle_alpha   90.00
_cell.angle_beta   90.00
_cell.angle_gamma   90.00
#
_symmetry.space_group_name_H-M   'P 1'
#
loop_
_entity.id
_entity.type
_entity.pdbx_description
1 polymer ?
#
loop_
_entity_poly.entity_id
_entity_poly.type
_entity_poly.pdbx_seq_one_letter_code
_entity_poly.pdbx_strand_id
1 'polypeptide(L)' 'QTIVVDTHVRRVSNRLGLSPSNDPVQIEKDLQKRLPQKKWTDSAHRLLLHGRHVCKSRKPLCDQCVLIDLCPSAP' A
#
# COMPACT_ATOMS: atom_id res chain seq x y z
N GLN A 1 14.45 5.66 10.81
CA GLN A 1 13.15 5.93 10.16
C GLN A 1 12.39 4.61 10.07
N THR A 2 11.07 4.62 10.21
CA THR A 2 10.19 3.42 10.17
C THR A 2 9.04 3.70 9.19
N ILE A 3 8.43 2.65 8.63
CA ILE A 3 7.23 2.77 7.79
C ILE A 3 6.03 2.54 8.70
N VAL A 4 5.24 3.58 8.92
CA VAL A 4 4.00 3.45 9.70
C VAL A 4 2.96 2.70 8.87
N VAL A 5 2.52 1.55 9.36
CA VAL A 5 1.49 0.74 8.71
C VAL A 5 0.15 0.94 9.40
N ASP A 6 -0.69 1.78 8.81
CA ASP A 6 -2.08 1.96 9.24
C ASP A 6 -3.06 1.08 8.45
N THR A 7 -4.37 1.28 8.64
CA THR A 7 -5.39 0.49 7.93
C THR A 7 -5.44 0.73 6.41
N HIS A 8 -5.03 1.92 5.94
CA HIS A 8 -4.94 2.23 4.51
C HIS A 8 -3.69 1.59 3.91
N VAL A 9 -2.53 1.80 4.53
CA VAL A 9 -1.25 1.22 4.09
C VAL A 9 -1.36 -0.30 4.07
N ARG A 10 -1.87 -0.94 5.13
CA ARG A 10 -2.09 -2.40 5.16
C ARG A 10 -2.94 -2.87 3.98
N ARG A 11 -4.11 -2.26 3.77
CA ARG A 11 -5.04 -2.67 2.71
C ARG A 11 -4.42 -2.52 1.33
N VAL A 12 -3.80 -1.36 1.07
CA VAL A 12 -3.21 -1.07 -0.24
C VAL A 12 -2.01 -1.98 -0.49
N SER A 13 -1.13 -2.17 0.49
CA SER A 13 0.01 -3.09 0.40
C SER A 13 -0.42 -4.51 0.06
N ASN A 14 -1.49 -5.01 0.67
CA ASN A 14 -1.98 -6.36 0.39
C ASN A 14 -2.64 -6.45 -1.00
N ARG A 15 -3.45 -5.46 -1.40
CA ARG A 15 -4.06 -5.43 -2.74
C ARG A 15 -3.05 -5.29 -3.88
N LEU A 16 -1.99 -4.51 -3.67
CA LEU A 16 -0.90 -4.34 -4.62
C LEU A 16 0.12 -5.50 -4.59
N GLY A 17 -0.07 -6.51 -3.74
CA GLY A 17 0.87 -7.64 -3.62
C GLY A 17 2.24 -7.26 -3.05
N LEU A 18 2.34 -6.12 -2.33
CA LEU A 18 3.59 -5.68 -1.70
C LEU A 18 3.94 -6.53 -0.46
N SER A 19 2.92 -7.06 0.21
CA SER A 19 3.05 -7.97 1.35
C SER A 19 1.96 -9.05 1.29
N PRO A 20 2.28 -10.31 1.62
CA PRO A 20 1.28 -11.37 1.81
C PRO A 20 0.68 -11.38 3.23
N SER A 21 1.26 -10.62 4.17
CA SER A 21 0.85 -10.64 5.58
C SER A 21 -0.24 -9.62 5.90
N ASN A 22 -1.05 -9.92 6.92
CA ASN A 22 -1.98 -8.96 7.54
C ASN A 22 -1.44 -8.33 8.82
N ASP A 23 -0.30 -8.80 9.32
CA ASP A 23 0.39 -8.25 10.49
C ASP A 23 1.13 -6.94 10.10
N PRO A 24 0.82 -5.80 10.75
CA PRO A 24 1.49 -4.53 10.49
C PRO A 24 3.01 -4.60 10.59
N VAL A 25 3.55 -5.36 11.55
CA VAL A 25 5.01 -5.46 11.75
C VAL A 25 5.66 -6.20 10.58
N GLN A 26 5.02 -7.25 10.09
CA GLN A 26 5.51 -7.98 8.93
C GLN A 26 5.39 -7.16 7.64
N ILE A 27 4.28 -6.44 7.45
CA ILE A 27 4.09 -5.55 6.29
C ILE A 27 5.17 -4.46 6.28
N GLU A 28 5.47 -3.87 7.43
CA GLU A 28 6.55 -2.88 7.55
C GLU A 28 7.87 -3.46 7.04
N LYS A 29 8.27 -4.64 7.53
CA LYS A 29 9.52 -5.31 7.12
C LYS A 29 9.54 -5.62 5.63
N ASP A 30 8.42 -6.05 5.06
CA ASP A 30 8.33 -6.38 3.64
C ASP A 30 8.46 -5.11 2.77
N LEU A 31 7.84 -4.01 3.18
CA LEU A 31 8.01 -2.72 2.52
C LEU A 31 9.44 -2.18 2.65
N GLN A 32 10.08 -2.34 3.82
CA GLN A 32 11.46 -1.93 4.05
C GLN A 32 12.46 -2.69 3.16
N LYS A 33 12.20 -3.98 2.86
CA LYS A 33 13.01 -4.78 1.94
C LYS A 33 12.86 -4.35 0.48
N ARG A 34 11.69 -3.85 0.10
CA ARG A 34 11.36 -3.49 -1.30
C ARG A 34 11.70 -2.04 -1.64
N LEU A 35 11.72 -1.15 -0.64
CA LEU A 35 11.86 0.29 -0.84
C LEU A 35 13.16 0.81 -0.22
N PRO A 36 13.89 1.71 -0.90
CA PRO A 36 15.08 2.34 -0.31
C PRO A 36 14.71 3.16 0.92
N GLN A 37 15.55 3.13 1.96
CA GLN A 37 15.28 3.76 3.27
C GLN A 37 14.87 5.23 3.18
N LYS A 38 15.50 6.00 2.28
CA LYS A 38 15.20 7.42 2.04
C LYS A 38 13.75 7.68 1.59
N LYS A 39 13.05 6.66 1.07
CA LYS A 39 11.68 6.77 0.55
C LYS A 39 10.63 6.21 1.50
N TRP A 40 11.00 5.67 2.66
CA TRP A 40 10.06 4.99 3.56
C TRP A 40 8.87 5.87 3.99
N THR A 41 9.15 7.07 4.50
CA THR A 41 8.11 8.02 4.93
C THR A 41 7.24 8.48 3.75
N ASP A 42 7.86 8.86 2.63
CA ASP A 42 7.13 9.32 1.44
C ASP A 42 6.24 8.20 0.87
N SER A 43 6.75 6.97 0.84
CA SER A 43 5.98 5.81 0.36
C SER A 43 4.80 5.50 1.27
N ALA A 44 4.99 5.56 2.60
CA ALA A 44 3.90 5.41 3.56
C ALA A 44 2.80 6.45 3.34
N HIS A 45 3.16 7.73 3.16
CA HIS A 45 2.20 8.80 2.86
C HIS A 45 1.48 8.58 1.53
N ARG A 46 2.19 8.14 0.47
CA ARG A 46 1.56 7.83 -0.82
C ARG A 46 0.57 6.68 -0.71
N LEU A 47 0.92 5.60 -0.01
CA LEU A 47 0.01 4.46 0.21
C LEU A 47 -1.21 4.85 1.04
N LEU A 48 -1.02 5.66 2.09
CA LEU A 48 -2.10 6.25 2.89
C LEU A 48 -3.05 7.07 2.00
N LEU A 49 -2.52 8.06 1.27
CA LEU A 49 -3.30 8.96 0.43
C LEU A 49 -4.04 8.20 -0.67
N HIS A 50 -3.36 7.25 -1.32
CA HIS A 50 -3.97 6.40 -2.34
C HIS A 50 -5.09 5.54 -1.75
N GLY A 51 -4.86 4.90 -0.60
CA GLY A 51 -5.87 4.11 0.09
C GLY A 51 -7.06 4.95 0.58
N ARG A 52 -6.85 6.22 0.91
CA ARG A 52 -7.91 7.14 1.35
C ARG A 52 -8.79 7.61 0.19
N HIS A 53 -8.18 7.99 -0.94
CA HIS A 53 -8.92 8.65 -2.02
C HIS A 53 -9.32 7.72 -3.17
N VAL A 54 -8.49 6.72 -3.52
CA VAL A 54 -8.66 5.87 -4.70
C VAL A 54 -9.00 4.43 -4.30
N CYS A 55 -8.09 3.76 -3.59
CA CYS A 55 -8.24 2.36 -3.19
C CYS A 55 -9.06 2.20 -1.90
N LYS A 56 -10.33 2.64 -1.98
CA LYS A 56 -11.30 2.59 -0.87
C LYS A 56 -11.64 1.15 -0.48
N SER A 57 -12.06 0.94 0.76
CA SER A 57 -12.29 -0.41 1.32
C SER A 57 -13.39 -1.18 0.58
N ARG A 58 -14.58 -0.57 0.40
CA ARG A 58 -15.76 -1.23 -0.18
C ARG A 58 -15.83 -1.14 -1.72
N LYS A 59 -15.63 0.05 -2.28
CA LYS A 59 -15.72 0.33 -3.72
C LYS A 59 -14.47 1.10 -4.17
N PRO A 60 -13.34 0.43 -4.46
CA PRO A 60 -12.16 1.10 -4.98
C PRO A 60 -12.44 1.70 -6.36
N LEU A 61 -11.87 2.86 -6.64
CA LEU A 61 -11.98 3.56 -7.93
C LEU A 61 -10.89 3.04 -8.88
N CYS A 62 -11.00 1.78 -9.28
CA CYS A 62 -9.99 1.09 -10.10
C CYS A 62 -9.85 1.72 -11.49
N ASP A 63 -10.94 2.23 -12.05
CA ASP A 63 -11.01 3.04 -13.27
C ASP A 63 -10.14 4.30 -13.23
N GLN A 64 -9.94 4.87 -12.04
CA GLN A 64 -9.12 6.06 -11.80
C GLN A 64 -7.75 5.73 -11.19
N CYS A 65 -7.43 4.46 -11.05
CA CYS A 65 -6.22 4.01 -10.37
C CYS A 65 -5.02 4.03 -11.32
N VAL A 66 -4.04 4.89 -11.03
CA VAL A 66 -2.76 4.95 -11.78
C VAL A 66 -1.90 3.69 -11.65
N LEU A 67 -2.27 2.76 -10.77
CA LEU A 67 -1.57 1.49 -10.54
C LEU A 67 -2.36 0.30 -11.10
N ILE A 68 -3.43 0.52 -11.86
CA ILE A 68 -4.35 -0.54 -12.30
C ILE A 68 -3.63 -1.65 -13.06
N ASP A 69 -2.75 -1.27 -14.00
CA ASP A 69 -2.00 -2.20 -14.86
C ASP A 69 -0.99 -3.06 -14.07
N LEU A 70 -0.63 -2.64 -12.86
CA LEU A 70 0.30 -3.32 -11.97
C LEU A 70 -0.42 -4.00 -10.79
N CYS A 71 -1.72 -3.81 -10.63
CA CYS A 71 -2.45 -4.23 -9.46
C CYS A 71 -2.99 -5.66 -9.64
N PRO A 72 -2.51 -6.66 -8.89
CA PRO A 72 -3.01 -8.03 -9.00
C PRO A 72 -4.44 -8.21 -8.48
N SER A 73 -4.98 -7.22 -7.76
CA SER A 73 -6.37 -7.19 -7.28
C SER A 73 -7.28 -6.30 -8.14
N ALA A 74 -6.83 -5.88 -9.32
CA ALA A 74 -7.67 -5.17 -10.29
C ALA A 74 -8.84 -6.06 -10.75
N PRO A 75 -10.02 -5.47 -11.07
CA PRO A 75 -11.14 -6.18 -11.68
C PRO A 75 -10.84 -6.67 -13.10
#